data_AF-A0A957EKR6-F1
#
_entry.id   AF-A0A957EKR6-F1
#
_cell.length_a   1.000
_cell.length_b   1.000
_cell.length_c   1.000
_cell.angle_alpha   90.00
_cell.angle_beta   90.00
_cell.angle_gamma   90.00
#
_symmetry.space_group_name_H-M   'P 1'
#
loop_
_entity.id
_entity.type
_entity.pdbx_description
1 polymer ?
#
loop_
_entity_poly.entity_id
_entity_poly.type
_entity_poly.pdbx_seq_one_letter_code
_entity_poly.pdbx_strand_id
1 'polypeptide(L)'
;MNGTLKVGDSLPSVRSMSKRWGCAPGTVQRAYRELTLQGLISTQVGQGTRVASPAVTQTTLRRATLVNRVEAFLLEMMAAGYTPKETEEATRDVLARWQSRFGDPEAPPKKLLRFVGSHDPIISLIDGRFPDLAPDYELSVTFVGSMGGLMALARQGADIAGCHLWDADSNCYNEPFITRMLPGRRVAMLTLAHRRLGLIVFPGNPLQIHDLPDLTKPNIRFINRQTGAGTRLWLDMRCQQLGVNPAFIQGYEEEVKTHLQVAGAVAEGQADVGLGVEAAALAYGLDFVLQTTERYDLVITEEAWAMPGVQTLVQWLKSAEAHKAITDLGGYDITETGQMVWVN
;
A
#
# COMPACT_ATOMS: atom_id res chain seq x y z
N MET A 1 34.25 19.10 1.73
CA MET A 1 33.29 20.20 1.47
C MET A 1 32.93 20.82 2.81
N ASN A 2 32.86 22.13 2.89
CA ASN A 2 32.95 22.94 4.09
C ASN A 2 31.66 22.95 4.94
N GLY A 3 30.77 21.97 4.75
CA GLY A 3 29.47 21.88 5.44
C GLY A 3 28.44 22.94 5.07
N THR A 4 28.68 23.75 4.03
CA THR A 4 27.86 24.94 3.74
C THR A 4 26.64 24.71 2.82
N LEU A 5 26.52 23.54 2.19
CA LEU A 5 25.40 23.25 1.27
C LEU A 5 24.33 22.42 1.98
N LYS A 6 23.09 22.86 1.92
CA LYS A 6 21.90 22.19 2.46
C LYS A 6 21.20 21.37 1.38
N VAL A 7 20.40 20.39 1.80
CA VAL A 7 19.54 19.61 0.90
C VAL A 7 18.65 20.57 0.08
N GLY A 8 18.63 20.37 -1.24
CA GLY A 8 17.91 21.23 -2.19
C GLY A 8 18.75 22.34 -2.83
N ASP A 9 19.94 22.67 -2.29
CA ASP A 9 20.81 23.71 -2.84
C ASP A 9 21.32 23.33 -4.23
N SER A 10 21.34 24.31 -5.14
CA SER A 10 21.89 24.12 -6.49
C SER A 10 23.41 24.07 -6.47
N LEU A 11 23.97 23.05 -7.13
CA LEU A 11 25.38 23.00 -7.42
C LEU A 11 25.71 23.88 -8.64
N PRO A 12 26.85 24.58 -8.62
CA PRO A 12 27.33 25.31 -9.78
C PRO A 12 27.55 24.39 -10.98
N SER A 13 27.39 24.93 -12.19
CA SER A 13 27.56 24.15 -13.41
C SER A 13 28.98 23.61 -13.58
N VAL A 14 29.14 22.54 -14.36
CA VAL A 14 30.44 21.95 -14.71
C VAL A 14 31.42 23.02 -15.19
N ARG A 15 30.97 23.91 -16.08
CA ARG A 15 31.79 25.02 -16.63
C ARG A 15 32.26 26.00 -15.54
N SER A 16 31.38 26.32 -14.59
CA SER A 16 31.72 27.21 -13.47
C SER A 16 32.77 26.56 -12.55
N MET A 17 32.58 25.28 -12.23
CA MET A 17 33.51 24.54 -11.37
C MET A 17 34.86 24.25 -12.02
N SER A 18 34.90 23.95 -13.32
CA SER A 18 36.17 23.79 -14.05
C SER A 18 37.02 25.04 -14.01
N LYS A 19 36.39 26.23 -14.16
CA LYS A 19 37.08 27.51 -14.04
C LYS A 19 37.55 27.78 -12.61
N ARG A 20 36.70 27.47 -11.62
CA ARG A 20 37.00 27.70 -10.19
C ARG A 20 38.15 26.82 -9.70
N TRP A 21 38.22 25.57 -10.14
CA TRP A 21 39.21 24.60 -9.70
C TRP A 21 40.38 24.41 -10.67
N GLY A 22 40.41 25.16 -11.78
CA GLY A 22 41.50 25.10 -12.76
C GLY A 22 41.68 23.72 -13.38
N CYS A 23 40.59 22.96 -13.59
CA CYS A 23 40.64 21.58 -14.07
C CYS A 23 39.78 21.35 -15.30
N ALA A 24 40.04 20.24 -16.01
CA ALA A 24 39.29 19.89 -17.22
C ALA A 24 37.79 19.64 -16.92
N PRO A 25 36.87 20.03 -17.83
CA PRO A 25 35.43 19.75 -17.68
C PRO A 25 35.09 18.28 -17.42
N GLY A 26 35.84 17.35 -18.04
CA GLY A 26 35.67 15.92 -17.82
C GLY A 26 35.93 15.49 -16.36
N THR A 27 36.85 16.15 -15.66
CA THR A 27 37.15 15.88 -14.25
C THR A 27 35.98 16.26 -13.35
N VAL A 28 35.38 17.43 -13.60
CA VAL A 28 34.20 17.90 -12.85
C VAL A 28 32.98 17.04 -13.17
N GLN A 29 32.76 16.66 -14.43
CA GLN A 29 31.70 15.74 -14.81
C GLN A 29 31.83 14.38 -14.12
N ARG A 30 33.06 13.85 -14.04
CA ARG A 30 33.33 12.59 -13.35
C ARG A 30 33.06 12.71 -11.85
N ALA A 31 33.48 13.81 -11.22
CA ALA A 31 33.20 14.08 -9.82
C ALA A 31 31.68 14.21 -9.54
N TYR A 32 30.93 14.90 -10.40
CA TYR A 32 29.47 15.02 -10.24
C TYR A 32 28.78 13.68 -10.48
N ARG A 33 29.24 12.88 -11.45
CA ARG A 33 28.73 11.53 -11.67
C ARG A 33 28.94 10.65 -10.43
N GLU A 34 30.12 10.72 -9.81
CA GLU A 34 30.44 9.99 -8.58
C GLU A 34 29.53 10.42 -7.41
N LEU A 35 29.32 11.73 -7.24
CA LEU A 35 28.41 12.25 -6.21
C LEU A 35 26.93 11.87 -6.48
N THR A 36 26.52 11.74 -7.74
CA THR A 36 25.20 11.22 -8.12
C THR A 36 25.07 9.74 -7.82
N LEU A 37 26.10 8.93 -8.11
CA LEU A 37 26.13 7.50 -7.77
C LEU A 37 26.07 7.28 -6.26
N GLN A 38 26.69 8.16 -5.48
CA GLN A 38 26.63 8.16 -4.01
C GLN A 38 25.33 8.74 -3.44
N GLY A 39 24.40 9.19 -4.31
CA GLY A 39 23.11 9.75 -3.89
C GLY A 39 23.21 11.09 -3.15
N LEU A 40 24.35 11.79 -3.25
CA LEU A 40 24.60 13.06 -2.59
C LEU A 40 24.05 14.25 -3.40
N ILE A 41 23.86 14.07 -4.70
CA ILE A 41 23.28 15.07 -5.61
C ILE A 41 22.33 14.42 -6.63
N SER A 42 21.28 15.14 -7.02
CA SER A 42 20.34 14.75 -8.07
C SER A 42 20.40 15.74 -9.24
N THR A 43 20.34 15.25 -10.48
CA THR A 43 20.27 16.10 -11.67
C THR A 43 18.93 15.93 -12.36
N GLN A 44 18.17 17.02 -12.51
CA GLN A 44 16.92 17.04 -13.26
C GLN A 44 17.09 17.87 -14.55
N VAL A 45 16.59 17.34 -15.67
CA VAL A 45 16.64 18.02 -16.98
C VAL A 45 15.89 19.35 -16.87
N GLY A 46 16.56 20.46 -17.18
CA GLY A 46 16.00 21.82 -17.11
C GLY A 46 16.14 22.54 -15.75
N GLN A 47 16.49 21.84 -14.67
CA GLN A 47 16.55 22.41 -13.30
C GLN A 47 17.97 22.44 -12.69
N GLY A 48 18.94 21.82 -13.37
CA GLY A 48 20.33 21.74 -12.91
C GLY A 48 20.56 20.62 -11.88
N THR A 49 21.74 20.63 -11.26
CA THR A 49 22.18 19.65 -10.25
C THR A 49 21.94 20.21 -8.86
N ARG A 50 21.35 19.44 -7.95
CA ARG A 50 21.04 19.87 -6.57
C ARG A 50 21.51 18.85 -5.54
N VAL A 51 21.75 19.30 -4.30
CA VAL A 51 22.05 18.41 -3.17
C VAL A 51 20.81 17.57 -2.84
N ALA A 52 20.96 16.25 -2.86
CA ALA A 52 19.87 15.31 -2.58
C ALA A 52 19.75 15.05 -1.07
N SER A 53 18.55 14.62 -0.61
CA SER A 53 18.37 14.18 0.77
C SER A 53 18.90 12.74 0.90
N PRO A 54 19.85 12.45 1.82
CA PRO A 54 20.46 11.13 1.94
C PRO A 54 19.45 10.02 2.24
N ALA A 55 18.45 10.27 3.09
CA ALA A 55 17.54 9.23 3.60
C ALA A 55 16.55 8.67 2.55
N VAL A 56 16.00 9.54 1.70
CA VAL A 56 14.99 9.13 0.69
C VAL A 56 15.65 8.43 -0.49
N THR A 57 16.79 8.96 -0.96
CA THR A 57 17.53 8.39 -2.10
C THR A 57 18.19 7.06 -1.73
N GLN A 58 18.74 6.94 -0.52
CA GLN A 58 19.33 5.68 -0.04
C GLN A 58 18.30 4.57 0.06
N THR A 59 17.06 4.85 0.48
CA THR A 59 16.05 3.81 0.66
C THR A 59 15.56 3.25 -0.68
N THR A 60 15.31 4.09 -1.67
CA THR A 60 14.88 3.67 -3.01
C THR A 60 15.99 2.93 -3.77
N LEU A 61 17.23 3.46 -3.71
CA LEU A 61 18.38 2.82 -4.37
C LEU A 61 18.76 1.49 -3.68
N ARG A 62 18.66 1.43 -2.35
CA ARG A 62 18.88 0.21 -1.55
C ARG A 62 17.83 -0.85 -1.87
N ARG A 63 16.55 -0.46 -1.97
CA ARG A 63 15.47 -1.37 -2.37
C ARG A 63 15.67 -1.89 -3.79
N ALA A 64 15.99 -1.03 -4.75
CA ALA A 64 16.28 -1.45 -6.13
C ALA A 64 17.49 -2.40 -6.21
N THR A 65 18.55 -2.10 -5.46
CA THR A 65 19.74 -2.96 -5.40
C THR A 65 19.41 -4.33 -4.81
N LEU A 66 18.59 -4.37 -3.75
CA LEU A 66 18.14 -5.61 -3.14
C LEU A 66 17.29 -6.43 -4.11
N VAL A 67 16.31 -5.81 -4.77
CA VAL A 67 15.45 -6.47 -5.77
C VAL A 67 16.29 -7.06 -6.89
N ASN A 68 17.21 -6.29 -7.48
CA ASN A 68 18.09 -6.78 -8.54
C ASN A 68 18.97 -7.96 -8.08
N ARG A 69 19.40 -7.97 -6.81
CA ARG A 69 20.21 -9.04 -6.25
C ARG A 69 19.39 -10.31 -6.00
N VAL A 70 18.15 -10.15 -5.54
CA VAL A 70 17.20 -11.26 -5.37
C VAL A 70 16.81 -11.83 -6.73
N GLU A 71 16.58 -10.99 -7.73
CA GLU A 71 16.29 -11.41 -9.09
C GLU A 71 17.45 -12.20 -9.71
N ALA A 72 18.69 -11.69 -9.58
CA ALA A 72 19.87 -12.42 -10.03
C ALA A 72 20.02 -13.79 -9.33
N PHE A 73 19.78 -13.84 -8.02
CA PHE A 73 19.78 -15.08 -7.26
C PHE A 73 18.71 -16.07 -7.76
N LEU A 74 17.48 -15.60 -8.02
CA LEU A 74 16.42 -16.45 -8.54
C LEU A 74 16.77 -17.00 -9.93
N LEU A 75 17.35 -16.17 -10.81
CA LEU A 75 17.82 -16.61 -12.12
C LEU A 75 18.93 -17.67 -12.01
N GLU A 76 19.87 -17.52 -11.07
CA GLU A 76 20.89 -18.53 -10.80
C GLU A 76 20.29 -19.86 -10.33
N MET A 77 19.29 -19.82 -9.43
CA MET A 77 18.64 -21.03 -8.93
C MET A 77 17.81 -21.73 -10.02
N MET A 78 17.13 -20.95 -10.87
CA MET A 78 16.42 -21.46 -12.04
C MET A 78 17.38 -22.11 -13.04
N ALA A 79 18.52 -21.48 -13.31
CA ALA A 79 19.55 -22.06 -14.17
C ALA A 79 20.13 -23.37 -13.61
N ALA A 80 20.12 -23.53 -12.28
CA ALA A 80 20.50 -24.76 -11.58
C ALA A 80 19.38 -25.81 -11.49
N GLY A 81 18.19 -25.54 -12.04
CA GLY A 81 17.08 -26.47 -12.12
C GLY A 81 16.06 -26.40 -10.97
N TYR A 82 16.19 -25.43 -10.07
CA TYR A 82 15.22 -25.22 -8.98
C TYR A 82 14.09 -24.28 -9.41
N THR A 83 12.88 -24.55 -8.94
CA THR A 83 11.74 -23.66 -9.17
C THR A 83 11.82 -22.43 -8.25
N PRO A 84 11.17 -21.30 -8.62
CA PRO A 84 11.06 -20.15 -7.73
C PRO A 84 10.43 -20.50 -6.37
N LYS A 85 9.46 -21.43 -6.36
CA LYS A 85 8.79 -21.88 -5.14
C LYS A 85 9.73 -22.65 -4.20
N GLU A 86 10.50 -23.60 -4.72
CA GLU A 86 11.50 -24.34 -3.93
C GLU A 86 12.58 -23.40 -3.39
N THR A 87 12.96 -22.39 -4.19
CA THR A 87 13.93 -21.38 -3.78
C THR A 87 13.39 -20.49 -2.67
N GLU A 88 12.11 -20.10 -2.74
CA GLU A 88 11.43 -19.34 -1.69
C GLU A 88 11.36 -20.12 -0.37
N GLU A 89 10.94 -21.39 -0.42
CA GLU A 89 10.84 -22.28 0.75
C GLU A 89 12.21 -22.47 1.41
N ALA A 90 13.25 -22.77 0.63
CA ALA A 90 14.62 -22.91 1.14
C ALA A 90 15.17 -21.60 1.75
N THR A 91 14.86 -20.45 1.14
CA THR A 91 15.27 -19.14 1.65
C THR A 91 14.61 -18.86 2.99
N ARG A 92 13.32 -19.18 3.14
CA ARG A 92 12.57 -19.05 4.40
C ARG A 92 13.21 -19.88 5.52
N ASP A 93 13.59 -21.11 5.23
CA ASP A 93 14.24 -22.01 6.20
C ASP A 93 15.65 -21.52 6.61
N VAL A 94 16.40 -20.92 5.70
CA VAL A 94 17.70 -20.31 6.01
C VAL A 94 17.52 -19.05 6.86
N LEU A 95 16.54 -18.20 6.53
CA LEU A 95 16.25 -16.98 7.28
C LEU A 95 15.81 -17.29 8.72
N ALA A 96 14.96 -18.29 8.92
CA ALA A 96 14.56 -18.73 10.26
C ALA A 96 15.78 -19.16 11.11
N ARG A 97 16.74 -19.88 10.50
CA ARG A 97 18.00 -20.27 11.16
C ARG A 97 18.92 -19.09 11.44
N TRP A 98 18.99 -18.12 10.54
CA TRP A 98 19.77 -16.90 10.72
C TRP A 98 19.20 -16.00 11.81
N GLN A 99 17.88 -15.83 11.88
CA GLN A 99 17.21 -15.07 12.94
C GLN A 99 17.46 -15.69 14.32
N SER A 100 17.49 -17.02 14.42
CA SER A 100 17.84 -17.72 15.66
C SER A 100 19.32 -17.58 16.05
N ARG A 101 20.22 -17.25 15.11
CA ARG A 101 21.69 -17.25 15.32
C ARG A 101 22.31 -15.85 15.39
N PHE A 102 21.66 -14.87 14.78
CA PHE A 102 22.12 -13.49 14.65
C PHE A 102 21.03 -12.47 15.00
N GLY A 103 19.96 -12.88 15.71
CA GLY A 103 19.05 -11.92 16.32
C GLY A 103 19.87 -10.92 17.14
N ASP A 104 19.67 -9.63 16.88
CA ASP A 104 20.30 -8.54 17.65
C ASP A 104 20.18 -8.81 19.15
N PRO A 105 21.15 -8.37 19.99
CA PRO A 105 20.97 -8.41 21.44
C PRO A 105 19.61 -7.78 21.74
N GLU A 106 18.72 -8.61 22.30
CA GLU A 106 17.28 -8.42 22.42
C GLU A 106 16.93 -6.94 22.49
N ALA A 107 16.55 -6.36 21.34
CA ALA A 107 16.07 -4.98 21.32
C ALA A 107 14.97 -4.89 22.38
N PRO A 108 14.91 -3.82 23.19
CA PRO A 108 13.94 -3.73 24.27
C PRO A 108 12.55 -4.07 23.72
N PRO A 109 11.75 -4.90 24.43
CA PRO A 109 10.51 -5.42 23.90
C PRO A 109 9.62 -4.27 23.46
N LYS A 110 9.33 -4.22 22.16
CA LYS A 110 8.47 -3.19 21.57
C LYS A 110 7.05 -3.37 22.06
N LYS A 111 6.33 -2.27 22.21
CA LYS A 111 4.90 -2.32 22.51
C LYS A 111 4.15 -2.76 21.25
N LEU A 112 3.33 -3.79 21.38
CA LEU A 112 2.57 -4.32 20.26
C LEU A 112 1.31 -3.49 19.99
N LEU A 113 1.10 -3.11 18.73
CA LEU A 113 -0.16 -2.59 18.19
C LEU A 113 -0.68 -3.57 17.14
N ARG A 114 -1.90 -4.06 17.32
CA ARG A 114 -2.50 -5.07 16.45
C ARG A 114 -3.49 -4.41 15.49
N PHE A 115 -3.13 -4.38 14.21
CA PHE A 115 -4.03 -4.06 13.12
C PHE A 115 -4.68 -5.33 12.58
N VAL A 116 -6.01 -5.36 12.53
CA VAL A 116 -6.78 -6.46 11.92
C VAL A 116 -7.89 -5.87 11.06
N GLY A 117 -7.93 -6.15 9.77
CA GLY A 117 -9.02 -5.62 8.94
C GLY A 117 -8.90 -5.87 7.46
N SER A 118 -9.51 -4.99 6.67
CA SER A 118 -9.45 -5.06 5.22
C SER A 118 -8.09 -4.64 4.69
N HIS A 119 -7.63 -5.29 3.62
CA HIS A 119 -6.40 -4.90 2.95
C HIS A 119 -6.57 -3.58 2.20
N ASP A 120 -5.55 -2.71 2.24
CA ASP A 120 -5.44 -1.52 1.40
C ASP A 120 -3.94 -1.19 1.18
N PRO A 121 -3.53 -0.74 -0.03
CA PRO A 121 -2.17 -0.29 -0.29
C PRO A 121 -1.64 0.77 0.70
N ILE A 122 -2.50 1.64 1.24
CA ILE A 122 -2.10 2.61 2.27
C ILE A 122 -1.68 1.91 3.57
N ILE A 123 -2.31 0.79 3.94
CA ILE A 123 -1.92 0.02 5.13
C ILE A 123 -0.54 -0.61 4.94
N SER A 124 -0.24 -1.15 3.76
CA SER A 124 1.11 -1.67 3.45
C SER A 124 2.18 -0.57 3.47
N LEU A 125 1.83 0.65 3.04
CA LEU A 125 2.69 1.82 3.16
C LEU A 125 2.93 2.18 4.63
N ILE A 126 1.88 2.21 5.45
CA ILE A 126 1.97 2.48 6.90
C ILE A 126 2.86 1.44 7.58
N ASP A 127 2.63 0.15 7.32
CA ASP A 127 3.40 -0.96 7.90
C ASP A 127 4.89 -0.81 7.63
N GLY A 128 5.27 -0.53 6.38
CA GLY A 128 6.67 -0.30 6.01
C GLY A 128 7.30 0.97 6.61
N ARG A 129 6.50 1.95 7.00
CA ARG A 129 6.93 3.23 7.60
C ARG A 129 6.88 3.22 9.12
N PHE A 130 6.09 2.33 9.72
CA PHE A 130 5.79 2.33 11.14
C PHE A 130 7.04 2.22 12.03
N PRO A 131 8.07 1.42 11.70
CA PRO A 131 9.30 1.35 12.50
C PRO A 131 10.04 2.68 12.63
N ASP A 132 9.97 3.54 11.61
CA ASP A 132 10.59 4.88 11.64
C ASP A 132 9.69 5.90 12.36
N LEU A 133 8.37 5.75 12.22
CA LEU A 133 7.38 6.62 12.85
C LEU A 133 7.30 6.40 14.37
N ALA A 134 7.29 5.14 14.81
CA ALA A 134 7.08 4.74 16.19
C ALA A 134 8.08 3.63 16.58
N PRO A 135 9.37 3.96 16.81
CA PRO A 135 10.43 2.96 16.99
C PRO A 135 10.23 2.04 18.21
N ASP A 136 9.53 2.53 19.24
CA ASP A 136 9.19 1.79 20.46
C ASP A 136 8.00 0.82 20.27
N TYR A 137 7.37 0.82 19.09
CA TYR A 137 6.21 0.01 18.78
C TYR A 137 6.47 -0.96 17.63
N GLU A 138 5.75 -2.07 17.68
CA GLU A 138 5.63 -3.03 16.59
C GLU A 138 4.18 -3.03 16.11
N LEU A 139 3.97 -2.85 14.81
CA LEU A 139 2.66 -2.98 14.19
C LEU A 139 2.51 -4.40 13.64
N SER A 140 1.62 -5.19 14.21
CA SER A 140 1.25 -6.50 13.67
C SER A 140 0.03 -6.33 12.77
N VAL A 141 0.19 -6.64 11.47
CA VAL A 141 -0.85 -6.45 10.45
C VAL A 141 -1.42 -7.79 10.01
N THR A 142 -2.74 -7.97 10.16
CA THR A 142 -3.46 -9.16 9.68
C THR A 142 -4.65 -8.78 8.80
N PHE A 143 -4.74 -9.35 7.61
CA PHE A 143 -5.84 -9.08 6.67
C PHE A 143 -6.91 -10.17 6.71
N VAL A 144 -8.09 -9.81 7.18
CA VAL A 144 -9.27 -10.69 7.31
C VAL A 144 -10.56 -10.09 6.74
N GLY A 145 -10.48 -8.88 6.13
CA GLY A 145 -11.64 -8.13 5.69
C GLY A 145 -12.23 -7.22 6.78
N SER A 146 -13.10 -6.30 6.38
CA SER A 146 -13.64 -5.26 7.27
C SER A 146 -14.46 -5.83 8.43
N MET A 147 -15.33 -6.81 8.14
CA MET A 147 -16.15 -7.46 9.16
C MET A 147 -15.30 -8.22 10.18
N GLY A 148 -14.29 -8.96 9.69
CA GLY A 148 -13.34 -9.67 10.55
C GLY A 148 -12.55 -8.72 11.46
N GLY A 149 -12.22 -7.51 10.98
CA GLY A 149 -11.58 -6.48 11.78
C GLY A 149 -12.46 -5.97 12.93
N LEU A 150 -13.73 -5.63 12.65
CA LEU A 150 -14.68 -5.24 13.69
C LEU A 150 -14.91 -6.36 14.72
N MET A 151 -15.01 -7.62 14.27
CA MET A 151 -15.12 -8.78 15.15
C MET A 151 -13.87 -8.97 16.03
N ALA A 152 -12.67 -8.69 15.49
CA ALA A 152 -11.43 -8.75 16.26
C ALA A 152 -11.39 -7.67 17.36
N LEU A 153 -11.85 -6.45 17.06
CA LEU A 153 -12.02 -5.40 18.09
C LEU A 153 -13.01 -5.84 19.18
N ALA A 154 -14.16 -6.41 18.79
CA ALA A 154 -15.17 -6.87 19.75
C ALA A 154 -14.60 -7.93 20.72
N ARG A 155 -13.72 -8.80 20.23
CA ARG A 155 -13.05 -9.86 20.99
C ARG A 155 -11.73 -9.44 21.63
N GLN A 156 -11.37 -8.15 21.61
CA GLN A 156 -10.10 -7.61 22.14
C GLN A 156 -8.85 -8.25 21.49
N GLY A 157 -9.01 -8.80 20.28
CA GLY A 157 -7.94 -9.38 19.46
C GLY A 157 -7.23 -8.38 18.56
N ALA A 158 -7.73 -7.14 18.49
CA ALA A 158 -7.16 -6.05 17.71
C ALA A 158 -7.21 -4.73 18.49
N ASP A 159 -6.32 -3.81 18.14
CA ASP A 159 -6.26 -2.44 18.68
C ASP A 159 -6.80 -1.44 17.64
N ILE A 160 -6.57 -1.75 16.36
CA ILE A 160 -6.98 -0.97 15.18
C ILE A 160 -7.62 -1.92 14.17
N ALA A 161 -8.73 -1.52 13.55
CA ALA A 161 -9.31 -2.22 12.40
C ALA A 161 -9.49 -1.31 11.19
N GLY A 162 -9.06 -1.78 10.02
CA GLY A 162 -9.34 -1.13 8.74
C GLY A 162 -10.71 -1.55 8.18
N CYS A 163 -11.59 -0.58 7.95
CA CYS A 163 -13.00 -0.81 7.63
C CYS A 163 -13.52 0.10 6.49
N HIS A 164 -14.39 -0.45 5.65
CA HIS A 164 -15.06 0.26 4.55
C HIS A 164 -16.41 -0.42 4.19
N LEU A 165 -17.19 -0.75 5.22
CA LEU A 165 -18.48 -1.42 5.03
C LEU A 165 -19.54 -0.37 4.67
N TRP A 166 -20.11 -0.49 3.48
CA TRP A 166 -21.21 0.35 3.04
C TRP A 166 -22.55 -0.23 3.51
N ASP A 167 -23.38 0.62 4.11
CA ASP A 167 -24.75 0.29 4.47
C ASP A 167 -25.71 0.87 3.42
N ALA A 168 -26.39 0.01 2.68
CA ALA A 168 -27.27 0.45 1.60
C ALA A 168 -28.52 1.18 2.09
N ASP A 169 -28.99 0.89 3.32
CA ASP A 169 -30.21 1.46 3.88
C ASP A 169 -29.98 2.90 4.34
N SER A 170 -28.88 3.16 5.07
CA SER A 170 -28.52 4.49 5.55
C SER A 170 -27.68 5.28 4.54
N ASN A 171 -27.15 4.61 3.52
CA ASN A 171 -26.17 5.15 2.57
C ASN A 171 -24.94 5.77 3.26
N CYS A 172 -24.49 5.16 4.37
CA CYS A 172 -23.29 5.57 5.11
C CYS A 172 -22.24 4.47 5.11
N TYR A 173 -21.00 4.84 5.36
CA TYR A 173 -19.92 3.88 5.58
C TYR A 173 -19.65 3.71 7.08
N ASN A 174 -19.35 2.48 7.47
CA ASN A 174 -18.75 2.06 8.73
C ASN A 174 -19.59 2.26 10.01
N GLU A 175 -20.14 3.45 10.25
CA GLU A 175 -20.82 3.81 11.50
C GLU A 175 -21.97 2.84 11.90
N PRO A 176 -22.89 2.45 11.00
CA PRO A 176 -23.94 1.47 11.34
C PRO A 176 -23.38 0.11 11.77
N PHE A 177 -22.31 -0.34 11.11
CA PHE A 177 -21.64 -1.61 11.41
C PHE A 177 -20.87 -1.53 12.73
N ILE A 178 -20.17 -0.44 13.00
CA ILE A 178 -19.46 -0.19 14.26
C ILE A 178 -20.46 -0.23 15.42
N THR A 179 -21.55 0.54 15.33
CA THR A 179 -22.59 0.62 16.37
C THR A 179 -23.20 -0.75 16.69
N ARG A 180 -23.43 -1.57 15.66
CA ARG A 180 -23.99 -2.92 15.83
C ARG A 180 -22.97 -3.93 16.38
N MET A 181 -21.70 -3.83 15.98
CA MET A 181 -20.65 -4.82 16.30
C MET A 181 -19.93 -4.52 17.62
N LEU A 182 -19.91 -3.27 18.05
CA LEU A 182 -19.21 -2.80 19.25
C LEU A 182 -20.17 -2.07 20.21
N PRO A 183 -21.30 -2.69 20.60
CA PRO A 183 -22.31 -2.00 21.39
C PRO A 183 -21.76 -1.55 22.74
N GLY A 184 -21.92 -0.26 23.05
CA GLY A 184 -21.48 0.34 24.32
C GLY A 184 -19.96 0.47 24.44
N ARG A 185 -19.22 0.35 23.34
CA ARG A 185 -17.78 0.58 23.30
C ARG A 185 -17.49 1.82 22.47
N ARG A 186 -16.91 2.81 23.13
CA ARG A 186 -16.43 4.00 22.47
C ARG A 186 -15.18 3.71 21.65
N VAL A 187 -15.20 4.11 20.37
CA VAL A 187 -14.07 3.96 19.45
C VAL A 187 -13.85 5.25 18.65
N ALA A 188 -12.60 5.52 18.29
CA ALA A 188 -12.26 6.58 17.35
C ALA A 188 -12.33 6.02 15.92
N MET A 189 -13.14 6.66 15.07
CA MET A 189 -13.19 6.39 13.63
C MET A 189 -12.37 7.48 12.92
N LEU A 190 -11.18 7.10 12.47
CA LEU A 190 -10.23 7.98 11.80
C LEU A 190 -10.26 7.71 10.28
N THR A 191 -10.61 8.70 9.48
CA THR A 191 -10.59 8.58 8.02
C THR A 191 -9.17 8.35 7.53
N LEU A 192 -8.94 7.23 6.85
CA LEU A 192 -7.68 6.96 6.18
C LEU A 192 -7.64 7.68 4.83
N ALA A 193 -8.63 7.40 3.98
CA ALA A 193 -8.82 8.04 2.68
C ALA A 193 -10.20 7.69 2.12
N HIS A 194 -10.61 8.43 1.10
CA HIS A 194 -11.64 8.01 0.16
C HIS A 194 -10.94 7.36 -1.01
N ARG A 195 -11.37 6.15 -1.42
CA ARG A 195 -10.67 5.34 -2.43
C ARG A 195 -11.59 4.99 -3.58
N ARG A 196 -11.06 5.01 -4.79
CA ARG A 196 -11.81 4.70 -6.00
C ARG A 196 -11.91 3.19 -6.16
N LEU A 197 -13.13 2.66 -6.07
CA LEU A 197 -13.46 1.26 -6.30
C LEU A 197 -14.03 1.09 -7.71
N GLY A 198 -13.59 0.05 -8.40
CA GLY A 198 -13.99 -0.17 -9.78
C GLY A 198 -13.49 -1.48 -10.38
N LEU A 199 -13.88 -1.70 -11.63
CA LEU A 199 -13.49 -2.88 -12.39
C LEU A 199 -12.09 -2.66 -12.96
N ILE A 200 -11.18 -3.55 -12.58
CA ILE A 200 -9.82 -3.63 -13.10
C ILE A 200 -9.89 -4.49 -14.37
N VAL A 201 -9.43 -3.94 -15.49
CA VAL A 201 -9.52 -4.57 -16.82
C VAL A 201 -8.21 -4.43 -17.57
N PHE A 202 -8.04 -5.20 -18.65
CA PHE A 202 -6.91 -5.05 -19.54
C PHE A 202 -6.80 -3.64 -20.15
N PRO A 203 -5.58 -3.17 -20.46
CA PRO A 203 -5.37 -1.89 -21.15
C PRO A 203 -6.20 -1.79 -22.44
N GLY A 204 -6.87 -0.67 -22.62
CA GLY A 204 -7.80 -0.41 -23.72
C GLY A 204 -9.18 -1.02 -23.55
N ASN A 205 -9.45 -1.74 -22.44
CA ASN A 205 -10.73 -2.41 -22.16
C ASN A 205 -11.29 -3.19 -23.37
N PRO A 206 -10.56 -4.20 -23.89
CA PRO A 206 -10.89 -4.86 -25.15
C PRO A 206 -12.24 -5.59 -25.13
N LEU A 207 -12.72 -5.97 -23.95
CA LEU A 207 -14.02 -6.63 -23.75
C LEU A 207 -15.18 -5.64 -23.54
N GLN A 208 -14.90 -4.33 -23.57
CA GLN A 208 -15.89 -3.26 -23.42
C GLN A 208 -16.77 -3.46 -22.17
N ILE A 209 -16.10 -3.71 -21.04
CA ILE A 209 -16.76 -3.87 -19.74
C ILE A 209 -16.98 -2.48 -19.16
N HIS A 210 -18.22 -2.09 -18.93
CA HIS A 210 -18.59 -0.77 -18.45
C HIS A 210 -19.24 -0.81 -17.06
N ASP A 211 -19.97 -1.88 -16.73
CA ASP A 211 -20.65 -2.03 -15.44
C ASP A 211 -20.87 -3.51 -15.09
N LEU A 212 -21.37 -3.81 -13.89
CA LEU A 212 -21.60 -5.16 -13.38
C LEU A 212 -22.49 -6.05 -14.27
N PRO A 213 -23.53 -5.55 -14.97
CA PRO A 213 -24.31 -6.38 -15.89
C PRO A 213 -23.48 -6.95 -17.05
N ASP A 214 -22.38 -6.29 -17.43
CA ASP A 214 -21.50 -6.82 -18.47
C ASP A 214 -20.79 -8.11 -18.03
N LEU A 215 -20.62 -8.33 -16.72
CA LEU A 215 -19.96 -9.52 -16.17
C LEU A 215 -20.74 -10.81 -16.43
N THR A 216 -22.01 -10.74 -16.83
CA THR A 216 -22.81 -11.91 -17.22
C THR A 216 -22.70 -12.25 -18.71
N LYS A 217 -21.95 -11.47 -19.49
CA LYS A 217 -21.66 -11.79 -20.90
C LYS A 217 -20.84 -13.09 -20.97
N PRO A 218 -21.06 -13.92 -22.00
CA PRO A 218 -20.27 -15.15 -22.17
C PRO A 218 -18.79 -14.83 -22.36
N ASN A 219 -17.92 -15.71 -21.86
CA ASN A 219 -16.45 -15.63 -21.96
C ASN A 219 -15.80 -14.45 -21.20
N ILE A 220 -16.45 -13.93 -20.16
CA ILE A 220 -15.81 -12.98 -19.23
C ILE A 220 -15.53 -13.71 -17.93
N ARG A 221 -14.25 -13.91 -17.59
CA ARG A 221 -13.82 -14.51 -16.33
C ARG A 221 -13.59 -13.42 -15.30
N PHE A 222 -14.34 -13.48 -14.22
CA PHE A 222 -14.21 -12.58 -13.09
C PHE A 222 -13.31 -13.18 -12.00
N ILE A 223 -12.55 -12.33 -11.31
CA ILE A 223 -11.85 -12.69 -10.05
C ILE A 223 -12.34 -11.77 -8.93
N ASN A 224 -12.67 -12.38 -7.79
CA ASN A 224 -13.36 -11.72 -6.69
C ASN A 224 -12.46 -11.51 -5.46
N ARG A 225 -12.88 -10.63 -4.56
CA ARG A 225 -12.35 -10.52 -3.20
C ARG A 225 -13.05 -11.54 -2.30
N GLN A 226 -12.36 -11.96 -1.24
CA GLN A 226 -12.91 -12.92 -0.30
C GLN A 226 -14.22 -12.45 0.36
N THR A 227 -15.07 -13.40 0.69
CA THR A 227 -16.25 -13.16 1.52
C THR A 227 -15.89 -12.44 2.83
N GLY A 228 -16.68 -11.42 3.20
CA GLY A 228 -16.44 -10.56 4.37
C GLY A 228 -15.53 -9.33 4.13
N ALA A 229 -14.93 -9.21 2.94
CA ALA A 229 -14.35 -7.94 2.50
C ALA A 229 -15.45 -6.93 2.19
N GLY A 230 -15.25 -5.64 2.52
CA GLY A 230 -16.24 -4.61 2.19
C GLY A 230 -16.52 -4.48 0.69
N THR A 231 -15.53 -4.80 -0.15
CA THR A 231 -15.66 -4.80 -1.61
C THR A 231 -16.60 -5.91 -2.09
N ARG A 232 -16.56 -7.09 -1.44
CA ARG A 232 -17.48 -8.19 -1.74
C ARG A 232 -18.89 -7.85 -1.28
N LEU A 233 -19.05 -7.27 -0.09
CA LEU A 233 -20.34 -6.76 0.38
C LEU A 233 -20.92 -5.71 -0.58
N TRP A 234 -20.11 -4.75 -1.02
CA TRP A 234 -20.53 -3.74 -2.00
C TRP A 234 -20.96 -4.38 -3.32
N LEU A 235 -20.19 -5.35 -3.83
CA LEU A 235 -20.52 -6.09 -5.06
C LEU A 235 -21.87 -6.82 -4.93
N ASP A 236 -22.06 -7.59 -3.85
CA ASP A 236 -23.27 -8.36 -3.61
C ASP A 236 -24.50 -7.43 -3.57
N MET A 237 -24.41 -6.31 -2.83
CA MET A 237 -25.48 -5.30 -2.73
C MET A 237 -25.75 -4.63 -4.08
N ARG A 238 -24.69 -4.30 -4.83
CA ARG A 238 -24.83 -3.63 -6.12
C ARG A 238 -25.43 -4.55 -7.18
N CYS A 239 -25.04 -5.82 -7.21
CA CYS A 239 -25.66 -6.84 -8.05
C CYS A 239 -27.17 -6.95 -7.76
N GLN A 240 -27.56 -6.99 -6.48
CA GLN A 240 -28.96 -7.01 -6.08
C GLN A 240 -29.72 -5.76 -6.59
N GLN A 241 -29.16 -4.56 -6.43
CA GLN A 241 -29.77 -3.31 -6.89
C GLN A 241 -29.94 -3.26 -8.41
N LEU A 242 -29.00 -3.83 -9.16
CA LEU A 242 -29.01 -3.86 -10.63
C LEU A 242 -29.77 -5.07 -11.21
N GLY A 243 -30.28 -5.97 -10.36
CA GLY A 243 -30.93 -7.21 -10.81
C GLY A 243 -29.97 -8.19 -11.49
N VAL A 244 -28.67 -8.07 -11.23
CA VAL A 244 -27.65 -8.99 -11.73
C VAL A 244 -27.60 -10.19 -10.79
N ASN A 245 -27.86 -11.40 -11.31
CA ASN A 245 -27.74 -12.62 -10.53
C ASN A 245 -26.26 -13.09 -10.52
N PRO A 246 -25.58 -13.14 -9.36
CA PRO A 246 -24.20 -13.59 -9.27
C PRO A 246 -23.92 -14.97 -9.86
N ALA A 247 -24.92 -15.87 -9.87
CA ALA A 247 -24.80 -17.20 -10.45
C ALA A 247 -24.50 -17.19 -11.96
N PHE A 248 -24.71 -16.06 -12.65
CA PHE A 248 -24.39 -15.88 -14.07
C PHE A 248 -23.05 -15.17 -14.30
N ILE A 249 -22.32 -14.82 -13.26
CA ILE A 249 -20.97 -14.26 -13.36
C ILE A 249 -19.97 -15.41 -13.29
N GLN A 250 -19.29 -15.69 -14.41
CA GLN A 250 -18.27 -16.74 -14.44
C GLN A 250 -17.08 -16.35 -13.56
N GLY A 251 -16.76 -17.18 -12.56
CA GLY A 251 -15.68 -16.91 -11.61
C GLY A 251 -16.11 -16.12 -10.36
N TYR A 252 -17.41 -15.97 -10.09
CA TYR A 252 -17.89 -15.26 -8.91
C TYR A 252 -17.32 -15.79 -7.57
N GLU A 253 -17.15 -17.11 -7.49
CA GLU A 253 -16.63 -17.84 -6.33
C GLU A 253 -15.09 -17.95 -6.33
N GLU A 254 -14.41 -17.48 -7.39
CA GLU A 254 -12.95 -17.47 -7.44
C GLU A 254 -12.44 -16.26 -6.64
N GLU A 255 -11.87 -16.53 -5.47
CA GLU A 255 -11.55 -15.50 -4.48
C GLU A 255 -10.03 -15.33 -4.27
N VAL A 256 -9.61 -14.06 -4.13
CA VAL A 256 -8.28 -13.70 -3.66
C VAL A 256 -8.33 -12.79 -2.43
N LYS A 257 -7.22 -12.69 -1.69
CA LYS A 257 -7.14 -12.04 -0.37
C LYS A 257 -6.70 -10.58 -0.38
N THR A 258 -6.09 -10.08 -1.45
CA THR A 258 -5.69 -8.66 -1.57
C THR A 258 -6.11 -8.04 -2.90
N HIS A 259 -6.15 -6.70 -2.94
CA HIS A 259 -6.40 -5.96 -4.20
C HIS A 259 -5.29 -6.17 -5.23
N LEU A 260 -4.03 -6.33 -4.78
CA LEU A 260 -2.91 -6.63 -5.67
C LEU A 260 -3.05 -8.01 -6.31
N GLN A 261 -3.61 -9.00 -5.59
CA GLN A 261 -3.89 -10.31 -6.18
C GLN A 261 -4.99 -10.26 -7.24
N VAL A 262 -6.00 -9.38 -7.08
CA VAL A 262 -7.02 -9.14 -8.13
C VAL A 262 -6.35 -8.59 -9.38
N ALA A 263 -5.55 -7.54 -9.23
CA ALA A 263 -4.84 -6.93 -10.35
C ALA A 263 -3.84 -7.90 -11.01
N GLY A 264 -3.08 -8.67 -10.22
CA GLY A 264 -2.16 -9.69 -10.71
C GLY A 264 -2.87 -10.77 -11.53
N ALA A 265 -4.00 -11.30 -11.06
CA ALA A 265 -4.77 -12.30 -11.80
C ALA A 265 -5.28 -11.79 -13.16
N VAL A 266 -5.67 -10.51 -13.25
CA VAL A 266 -6.03 -9.88 -14.53
C VAL A 266 -4.79 -9.68 -15.41
N ALA A 267 -3.71 -9.13 -14.87
CA ALA A 267 -2.47 -8.89 -15.61
C ALA A 267 -1.83 -10.18 -16.18
N GLU A 268 -1.95 -11.29 -15.45
CA GLU A 268 -1.46 -12.62 -15.84
C GLU A 268 -2.44 -13.38 -16.76
N GLY A 269 -3.61 -12.83 -17.06
CA GLY A 269 -4.62 -13.45 -17.91
C GLY A 269 -5.35 -14.64 -17.29
N GLN A 270 -5.24 -14.81 -15.97
CA GLN A 270 -6.02 -15.80 -15.21
C GLN A 270 -7.49 -15.39 -15.11
N ALA A 271 -7.75 -14.08 -15.08
CA ALA A 271 -9.07 -13.48 -15.19
C ALA A 271 -9.07 -12.35 -16.24
N ASP A 272 -10.26 -11.95 -16.69
CA ASP A 272 -10.44 -10.88 -17.66
C ASP A 272 -10.80 -9.55 -16.97
N VAL A 273 -11.38 -9.64 -15.77
CA VAL A 273 -11.83 -8.50 -14.97
C VAL A 273 -11.87 -8.88 -13.48
N GLY A 274 -11.63 -7.91 -12.61
CA GLY A 274 -11.85 -8.08 -11.18
C GLY A 274 -12.25 -6.79 -10.50
N LEU A 275 -12.91 -6.87 -9.34
CA LEU A 275 -13.30 -5.68 -8.58
C LEU A 275 -12.21 -5.32 -7.56
N GLY A 276 -11.71 -4.08 -7.62
CA GLY A 276 -10.64 -3.62 -6.74
C GLY A 276 -10.46 -2.11 -6.69
N VAL A 277 -9.41 -1.67 -6.01
CA VAL A 277 -9.08 -0.25 -5.90
C VAL A 277 -8.19 0.18 -7.07
N GLU A 278 -8.36 1.42 -7.54
CA GLU A 278 -7.62 1.96 -8.70
C GLU A 278 -6.10 1.91 -8.50
N ALA A 279 -5.61 2.14 -7.27
CA ALA A 279 -4.19 2.01 -6.94
C ALA A 279 -3.59 0.63 -7.31
N ALA A 280 -4.37 -0.44 -7.20
CA ALA A 280 -3.92 -1.78 -7.56
C ALA A 280 -3.87 -1.96 -9.09
N ALA A 281 -4.81 -1.39 -9.83
CA ALA A 281 -4.78 -1.38 -11.29
C ALA A 281 -3.54 -0.62 -11.81
N LEU A 282 -3.29 0.57 -11.27
CA LEU A 282 -2.14 1.41 -11.61
C LEU A 282 -0.81 0.70 -11.36
N ALA A 283 -0.68 -0.04 -10.25
CA ALA A 283 0.53 -0.78 -9.92
C ALA A 283 0.89 -1.87 -10.95
N TYR A 284 -0.10 -2.39 -11.68
CA TYR A 284 0.07 -3.39 -12.75
C TYR A 284 -0.06 -2.81 -14.16
N GLY A 285 -0.22 -1.48 -14.30
CA GLY A 285 -0.42 -0.85 -15.60
C GLY A 285 -1.72 -1.26 -16.31
N LEU A 286 -2.76 -1.60 -15.53
CA LEU A 286 -4.07 -1.99 -16.01
C LEU A 286 -5.02 -0.77 -16.11
N ASP A 287 -6.05 -0.91 -16.94
CA ASP A 287 -7.11 0.08 -17.03
C ASP A 287 -8.15 -0.12 -15.93
N PHE A 288 -8.92 0.94 -15.67
CA PHE A 288 -9.84 0.99 -14.54
C PHE A 288 -11.16 1.64 -14.92
N VAL A 289 -12.27 0.97 -14.58
CA VAL A 289 -13.62 1.46 -14.78
C VAL A 289 -14.23 1.78 -13.42
N LEU A 290 -14.27 3.08 -13.09
CA LEU A 290 -14.78 3.57 -11.81
C LEU A 290 -16.24 3.15 -11.58
N GLN A 291 -16.50 2.61 -10.40
CA GLN A 291 -17.85 2.24 -9.95
C GLN A 291 -18.33 3.16 -8.83
N THR A 292 -17.47 3.45 -7.86
CA THR A 292 -17.79 4.36 -6.75
C THR A 292 -16.53 4.88 -6.06
N THR A 293 -16.71 5.82 -5.15
CA THR A 293 -15.70 6.22 -4.18
C THR A 293 -16.12 5.70 -2.80
N GLU A 294 -15.29 4.85 -2.19
CA GLU A 294 -15.52 4.28 -0.87
C GLU A 294 -14.78 5.06 0.22
N ARG A 295 -15.43 5.28 1.36
CA ARG A 295 -14.73 5.77 2.56
C ARG A 295 -14.05 4.61 3.28
N TYR A 296 -12.75 4.73 3.53
CA TYR A 296 -11.98 3.77 4.33
C TYR A 296 -11.53 4.43 5.64
N ASP A 297 -11.91 3.83 6.75
CA ASP A 297 -11.62 4.31 8.09
C ASP A 297 -10.76 3.31 8.88
N LEU A 298 -9.92 3.83 9.77
CA LEU A 298 -9.33 3.10 10.88
C LEU A 298 -10.23 3.24 12.10
N VAL A 299 -10.79 2.12 12.56
CA VAL A 299 -11.56 2.02 13.81
C VAL A 299 -10.60 1.64 14.93
N ILE A 300 -10.42 2.55 15.89
CA ILE A 300 -9.38 2.46 16.92
C ILE A 300 -10.05 2.44 18.28
N THR A 301 -9.66 1.47 19.13
CA THR A 301 -10.16 1.41 20.51
C THR A 301 -9.77 2.67 21.30
N GLU A 302 -10.57 3.05 22.31
CA GLU A 302 -10.26 4.21 23.15
C GLU A 302 -8.91 4.05 23.86
N GLU A 303 -8.57 2.83 24.29
CA GLU A 303 -7.29 2.49 24.90
C GLU A 303 -6.12 2.64 23.92
N ALA A 304 -6.27 2.12 22.69
CA ALA A 304 -5.25 2.25 21.66
C ALA A 304 -5.09 3.71 21.20
N TRP A 305 -6.18 4.46 21.14
CA TRP A 305 -6.15 5.88 20.78
C TRP A 305 -5.23 6.68 21.71
N ALA A 306 -5.21 6.38 23.01
CA ALA A 306 -4.34 7.05 23.98
C ALA A 306 -2.84 6.69 23.82
N MET A 307 -2.50 5.66 23.05
CA MET A 307 -1.11 5.21 22.91
C MET A 307 -0.29 6.18 22.04
N PRO A 308 0.94 6.54 22.46
CA PRO A 308 1.84 7.37 21.66
C PRO A 308 2.05 6.86 20.23
N GLY A 309 2.16 5.54 20.01
CA GLY A 309 2.34 4.97 18.66
C GLY A 309 1.18 5.30 17.71
N VAL A 310 -0.06 5.26 18.23
CA VAL A 310 -1.25 5.64 17.45
C VAL A 310 -1.30 7.14 17.24
N GLN A 311 -0.97 7.95 18.25
CA GLN A 311 -0.93 9.40 18.09
C GLN A 311 0.13 9.84 17.06
N THR A 312 1.28 9.17 17.00
CA THR A 312 2.29 9.43 15.97
C THR A 312 1.78 9.06 14.57
N LEU A 313 1.06 7.93 14.42
CA LEU A 313 0.41 7.58 13.16
C LEU A 313 -0.60 8.65 12.72
N VAL A 314 -1.46 9.11 13.64
CA VAL A 314 -2.45 10.16 13.37
C VAL A 314 -1.78 11.47 12.94
N GLN A 315 -0.70 11.86 13.62
CA GLN A 315 0.07 13.05 13.26
C GLN A 315 0.73 12.91 11.88
N TRP A 316 1.30 11.75 11.57
CA TRP A 316 1.88 11.47 10.27
C TRP A 316 0.83 11.54 9.18
N LEU A 317 -0.36 10.93 9.36
CA LEU A 317 -1.44 10.97 8.38
C LEU A 317 -1.88 12.40 8.02
N LYS A 318 -1.77 13.36 8.94
CA LYS A 318 -2.07 14.79 8.72
C LYS A 318 -0.92 15.57 8.06
N SER A 319 0.24 14.93 7.85
CA SER A 319 1.43 15.59 7.31
C SER A 319 1.40 15.66 5.79
N ALA A 320 2.08 16.68 5.24
CA ALA A 320 2.30 16.77 3.79
C ALA A 320 3.08 15.57 3.23
N GLU A 321 3.93 14.92 4.05
CA GLU A 321 4.65 13.72 3.65
C GLU A 321 3.69 12.55 3.41
N ALA A 322 2.78 12.27 4.35
CA ALA A 322 1.79 11.21 4.18
C ALA A 322 0.83 11.49 3.04
N HIS A 323 0.34 12.73 2.93
CA HIS A 323 -0.54 13.15 1.84
C HIS A 323 0.13 12.92 0.48
N LYS A 324 1.40 13.28 0.34
CA LYS A 324 2.16 13.01 -0.87
C LYS A 324 2.32 11.51 -1.12
N ALA A 325 2.71 10.75 -0.11
CA ALA A 325 2.93 9.31 -0.25
C ALA A 325 1.65 8.57 -0.66
N ILE A 326 0.48 8.95 -0.12
CA ILE A 326 -0.81 8.39 -0.50
C ILE A 326 -1.23 8.83 -1.91
N THR A 327 -1.05 10.12 -2.23
CA THR A 327 -1.36 10.64 -3.58
C THR A 327 -0.53 9.95 -4.66
N ASP A 328 0.74 9.66 -4.38
CA ASP A 328 1.65 8.98 -5.30
C ASP A 328 1.22 7.53 -5.60
N LEU A 329 0.40 6.89 -4.76
CA LEU A 329 -0.20 5.58 -5.06
C LEU A 329 -1.30 5.67 -6.13
N GLY A 330 -1.90 6.85 -6.31
CA GLY A 330 -3.02 7.09 -7.21
C GLY A 330 -4.35 6.52 -6.70
N GLY A 331 -5.46 7.10 -7.17
CA GLY A 331 -6.80 6.58 -6.91
C GLY A 331 -7.40 6.82 -5.53
N TYR A 332 -6.85 7.79 -4.80
CA TYR A 332 -7.36 8.23 -3.51
C TYR A 332 -7.72 9.72 -3.52
N ASP A 333 -8.80 10.07 -2.84
CA ASP A 333 -9.08 11.40 -2.33
C ASP A 333 -8.72 11.45 -0.84
N ILE A 334 -7.83 12.38 -0.52
CA ILE A 334 -7.22 12.54 0.81
C ILE A 334 -7.75 13.77 1.55
N THR A 335 -8.81 14.42 1.05
CA THR A 335 -9.36 15.65 1.63
C THR A 335 -9.72 15.49 3.12
N GLU A 336 -10.23 14.31 3.48
CA GLU A 336 -10.60 13.96 4.86
C GLU A 336 -9.55 13.11 5.59
N THR A 337 -8.41 12.80 4.98
CA THR A 337 -7.37 11.97 5.61
C THR A 337 -6.94 12.53 6.97
N GLY A 338 -6.94 11.68 8.00
CA GLY A 338 -6.59 12.04 9.36
C GLY A 338 -7.71 12.75 10.15
N GLN A 339 -8.88 12.99 9.57
CA GLN A 339 -10.06 13.45 10.30
C GLN A 339 -10.61 12.34 11.19
N MET A 340 -11.09 12.70 12.39
CA MET A 340 -11.55 11.73 13.39
C MET A 340 -12.90 12.13 13.97
N VAL A 341 -13.75 11.13 14.18
CA VAL A 341 -14.98 11.23 14.96
C VAL A 341 -15.03 10.10 15.99
N TRP A 342 -15.69 10.35 17.13
CA TRP A 342 -15.97 9.31 18.13
C TRP A 342 -17.31 8.65 17.83
N VAL A 343 -17.35 7.32 17.91
CA VAL A 343 -18.56 6.49 17.80
C VAL A 343 -18.75 5.75 19.12
N ASN A 344 -19.99 5.64 19.62
CA ASN A 344 -20.33 5.12 20.96
C ASN A 344 -21.17 3.85 20.91
#